data_AF-A0A817NCL3-F1
#
_entry.id   AF-A0A817NCL3-F1
#
_cell.length_a   1.000
_cell.length_b   1.000
_cell.length_c   1.000
_cell.angle_alpha   90.00
_cell.angle_beta   90.00
_cell.angle_gamma   90.00
#
_symmetry.space_group_name_H-M   'P 1'
#
loop_
_entity.id
_entity.type
_entity.pdbx_description
1 polymer ?
#
loop_
_entity_poly.entity_id
_entity_poly.type
_entity_poly.pdbx_seq_one_letter_code
_entity_poly.pdbx_strand_id
1 'polypeptide(L)'
;MVSQYCFATCSYRERKSEPTEMMPLEGYTVDYAEADNGLIMHDGKYFFKAVREGDIVTFATNEENERHSWVQALYRATGQSHKPTPPITLNNKSSQLNQTSGQKDQIDSDRSKKLGFDEYIQSDPCKFDHHDLFKTLQTATLDFRLNDPYCSLGWLSPGQSYVLEEYCSRYGVRGCLRHLYYLNDLLDRAEQGFMIDPQLLHYSYVFCASYVSGNRFRI
;
A
#
# COMPACT_ATOMS: atom_id res chain seq x y z
N MET A 1 34.43 -12.62 16.63
CA MET A 1 34.77 -11.82 15.44
C MET A 1 33.52 -11.00 15.12
N VAL A 2 33.47 -9.72 15.50
CA VAL A 2 32.32 -8.86 15.21
C VAL A 2 32.31 -8.63 13.71
N SER A 3 31.24 -9.02 13.02
CA SER A 3 31.06 -8.73 11.61
C SER A 3 30.89 -7.21 11.47
N GLN A 4 31.88 -6.54 10.89
CA GLN A 4 31.76 -5.14 10.52
C GLN A 4 30.94 -5.08 9.23
N TYR A 5 29.74 -4.51 9.32
CA TYR A 5 28.92 -4.24 8.15
C TYR A 5 29.51 -3.03 7.41
N CYS A 6 30.02 -3.24 6.21
CA CYS A 6 30.48 -2.15 5.32
C CYS A 6 29.42 -1.93 4.24
N PHE A 7 28.93 -0.69 4.10
CA PHE A 7 27.95 -0.30 3.09
C PHE A 7 28.62 0.55 2.02
N ALA A 8 28.11 0.50 0.79
CA ALA A 8 28.56 1.34 -0.31
C ALA A 8 27.37 1.84 -1.12
N THR A 9 27.52 3.01 -1.72
CA THR A 9 26.63 3.48 -2.78
C THR A 9 27.18 3.02 -4.12
N CYS A 10 26.31 2.51 -4.99
CA CYS A 10 26.68 1.97 -6.28
C CYS A 10 25.77 2.56 -7.36
N SER A 11 26.37 3.15 -8.40
CA SER A 11 25.66 3.61 -9.59
C SER A 11 25.82 2.57 -10.70
N TYR A 12 24.70 2.17 -11.30
CA TYR A 12 24.68 1.18 -12.39
C TYR A 12 24.16 1.84 -13.66
N ARG A 13 24.82 1.56 -14.79
CA ARG A 13 24.28 1.91 -16.11
C ARG A 13 23.27 0.87 -16.55
N GLU A 14 22.28 1.30 -17.32
CA GLU A 14 21.26 0.42 -17.87
C GLU A 14 21.90 -0.75 -18.64
N ARG A 15 21.43 -1.98 -18.37
CA ARG A 15 21.90 -3.24 -18.99
C ARG A 15 23.35 -3.63 -18.67
N LYS A 16 23.96 -3.14 -17.58
CA LYS A 16 25.26 -3.62 -17.09
C LYS A 16 25.16 -4.17 -15.66
N SER A 17 25.83 -5.28 -15.39
CA SER A 17 25.85 -5.94 -14.08
C SER A 17 26.91 -5.39 -13.12
N GLU A 18 27.90 -4.66 -13.63
CA GLU A 18 28.97 -4.07 -12.83
C GLU A 18 28.68 -2.60 -12.48
N PRO A 19 28.97 -2.16 -11.25
CA PRO A 19 28.78 -0.77 -10.85
C PRO A 19 29.75 0.12 -11.64
N THR A 20 29.22 1.21 -12.19
CA THR A 20 30.02 2.23 -12.90
C THR A 20 30.74 3.14 -11.91
N GLU A 21 30.08 3.47 -10.79
CA GLU A 21 30.69 4.19 -9.68
C GLU A 21 30.34 3.44 -8.39
N MET A 22 31.32 3.28 -7.51
CA MET A 22 31.14 2.67 -6.20
C MET A 22 31.84 3.53 -5.15
N MET A 23 31.11 3.91 -4.12
CA MET A 23 31.61 4.75 -3.03
C MET A 23 31.29 4.07 -1.70
N PRO A 24 32.30 3.53 -0.99
CA PRO A 24 32.14 3.04 0.36
C PRO A 24 31.69 4.16 1.30
N LEU A 25 30.73 3.86 2.17
CA LEU A 25 30.17 4.81 3.15
C LEU A 25 30.96 4.84 4.47
N GLU A 26 32.01 4.05 4.57
CA GLU A 26 32.87 4.03 5.75
C GLU A 26 33.58 5.38 5.94
N GLY A 27 33.44 5.94 7.15
CA GLY A 27 34.01 7.25 7.50
C GLY A 27 33.24 8.45 6.96
N TYR A 28 32.14 8.24 6.23
CA TYR A 28 31.26 9.32 5.80
C TYR A 28 30.27 9.73 6.89
N THR A 29 29.89 11.00 6.87
CA THR A 29 28.74 11.53 7.60
C THR A 29 27.77 12.13 6.60
N VAL A 30 26.48 11.86 6.74
CA VAL A 30 25.42 12.44 5.93
C VAL A 30 24.75 13.59 6.68
N ASP A 31 24.45 14.68 5.97
CA ASP A 31 23.58 15.75 6.48
C ASP A 31 22.77 16.41 5.37
N TYR A 32 21.71 17.12 5.77
CA TYR A 32 20.91 17.93 4.85
C TYR A 32 21.76 19.08 4.29
N ALA A 33 21.48 19.43 3.04
CA ALA A 33 22.13 20.55 2.38
C ALA A 33 21.07 21.50 1.82
N GLU A 34 21.40 22.79 1.80
CA GLU A 34 20.64 23.78 1.05
C GLU A 34 20.95 23.66 -0.45
N ALA A 35 20.08 24.19 -1.30
CA ALA A 35 20.33 24.26 -2.72
C ALA A 35 21.54 25.17 -2.97
N ASP A 36 22.62 24.60 -3.49
CA ASP A 36 23.77 25.39 -3.93
C ASP A 36 23.43 26.02 -5.29
N ASN A 37 23.27 27.34 -5.31
CA ASN A 37 23.00 28.10 -6.53
C ASN A 37 24.14 27.97 -7.58
N GLY A 38 25.31 27.44 -7.21
CA GLY A 38 26.44 27.21 -8.10
C GLY A 38 26.48 25.86 -8.81
N LEU A 39 25.74 24.85 -8.32
CA LEU A 39 25.70 23.50 -8.88
C LEU A 39 24.30 23.23 -9.40
N ILE A 40 24.05 23.62 -10.65
CA ILE A 40 22.84 23.26 -11.39
C ILE A 40 22.88 21.76 -11.69
N MET A 41 22.64 20.91 -10.68
CA MET A 41 22.21 19.54 -10.90
C MET A 41 20.81 19.64 -11.50
N HIS A 42 20.76 19.45 -12.81
CA HIS A 42 19.73 19.93 -13.75
C HIS A 42 18.27 19.48 -13.50
N ASP A 43 17.99 18.76 -12.41
CA ASP A 43 16.65 18.25 -12.09
C ASP A 43 16.35 18.10 -10.58
N GLY A 44 17.34 18.24 -9.68
CA GLY A 44 17.17 18.00 -8.25
C GLY A 44 16.58 19.19 -7.49
N LYS A 45 15.57 18.95 -6.64
CA LYS A 45 14.91 20.00 -5.82
C LYS A 45 15.38 20.04 -4.37
N TYR A 46 15.75 18.90 -3.80
CA TYR A 46 16.14 18.77 -2.40
C TYR A 46 17.51 18.12 -2.30
N PHE A 47 18.39 18.69 -1.49
CA PHE A 47 19.80 18.30 -1.46
C PHE A 47 20.22 17.75 -0.10
N PHE A 48 21.19 16.85 -0.14
CA PHE A 48 21.90 16.33 1.02
C PHE A 48 23.32 15.94 0.62
N LYS A 49 24.24 15.91 1.57
CA LYS A 49 25.65 15.66 1.31
C LYS A 49 26.19 14.56 2.21
N ALA A 50 27.09 13.75 1.65
CA ALA A 50 27.96 12.87 2.40
C ALA A 50 29.37 13.48 2.45
N VAL A 51 29.90 13.67 3.65
CA VAL A 51 31.20 14.31 3.91
C VAL A 51 32.13 13.34 4.61
N ARG A 52 33.35 13.22 4.09
CA ARG A 52 34.50 12.56 4.69
C ARG A 52 35.70 13.50 4.54
N GLU A 53 36.75 13.33 5.34
CA GLU A 53 37.94 14.18 5.26
C GLU A 53 38.46 14.32 3.82
N GLY A 54 38.37 15.53 3.25
CA GLY A 54 38.79 15.84 1.88
C GLY A 54 37.83 15.41 0.77
N ASP A 55 36.65 14.87 1.08
CA ASP A 55 35.70 14.35 0.10
C ASP A 55 34.25 14.75 0.43
N ILE A 56 33.55 15.34 -0.55
CA ILE A 56 32.17 15.79 -0.41
C ILE A 56 31.39 15.31 -1.62
N VAL A 57 30.41 14.45 -1.37
CA VAL A 57 29.48 13.99 -2.39
C VAL A 57 28.12 14.61 -2.14
N THR A 58 27.58 15.32 -3.13
CA THR A 58 26.26 15.94 -3.07
C THR A 58 25.26 15.10 -3.84
N PHE A 59 24.13 14.82 -3.20
CA PHE A 59 23.01 14.08 -3.77
C PHE A 59 21.80 15.01 -3.88
N ALA A 60 20.92 14.72 -4.83
CA ALA A 60 19.69 15.46 -5.03
C ALA A 60 18.49 14.52 -5.25
N THR A 61 17.32 14.93 -4.77
CA THR A 61 16.05 14.25 -5.00
C THR A 61 14.99 15.24 -5.48
N ASN A 62 13.92 14.71 -6.08
CA ASN A 62 12.81 15.52 -6.57
C ASN A 62 11.75 15.78 -5.49
N GLU A 63 11.70 14.92 -4.47
CA GLU A 63 10.77 15.01 -3.35
C GLU A 63 11.48 15.12 -1.99
N GLU A 64 10.91 15.88 -1.07
CA GLU A 64 11.47 16.09 0.27
C GLU A 64 11.45 14.81 1.11
N ASN A 65 10.38 14.02 0.98
CA ASN A 65 10.23 12.74 1.69
C ASN A 65 11.26 11.70 1.22
N GLU A 66 11.61 11.74 -0.06
CA GLU A 66 12.66 10.90 -0.63
C GLU A 66 14.03 11.29 -0.05
N ARG A 67 14.35 12.60 0.00
CA ARG A 67 15.54 13.11 0.69
C ARG A 67 15.59 12.61 2.13
N HIS A 68 14.50 12.76 2.88
CA HIS A 68 14.45 12.33 4.28
C HIS A 68 14.74 10.83 4.42
N SER A 69 14.14 10.00 3.57
CA SER A 69 14.34 8.55 3.57
C SER A 69 15.79 8.17 3.26
N TRP A 70 16.40 8.80 2.26
CA TRP A 70 17.81 8.59 1.90
C TRP A 70 18.76 9.00 3.04
N VAL A 71 18.54 10.16 3.64
CA VAL A 71 19.34 10.63 4.78
C VAL A 71 19.24 9.66 5.98
N GLN A 72 18.06 9.13 6.29
CA GLN A 72 17.91 8.14 7.36
C GLN A 72 18.58 6.81 7.04
N ALA A 73 18.52 6.35 5.79
CA ALA A 73 19.19 5.13 5.36
C ALA A 73 20.73 5.27 5.45
N LEU A 74 21.27 6.38 4.95
CA LEU A 74 22.70 6.69 4.99
C LEU A 74 23.18 6.93 6.43
N TYR A 75 22.39 7.57 7.28
CA TYR A 75 22.71 7.73 8.72
C TYR A 75 22.93 6.38 9.41
N ARG A 76 22.06 5.39 9.14
CA ARG A 76 22.20 4.02 9.68
C ARG A 76 23.40 3.30 9.08
N ALA A 77 23.63 3.46 7.78
CA ALA A 77 24.71 2.79 7.06
C ALA A 77 26.10 3.33 7.44
N THR A 78 26.21 4.63 7.70
CA THR A 78 27.47 5.30 8.11
C THR A 78 27.80 5.07 9.59
N GLY A 79 26.78 4.86 10.44
CA GLY A 79 26.96 4.74 11.88
C GLY A 79 27.47 6.02 12.55
N GLN A 80 27.33 7.17 11.89
CA GLN A 80 27.76 8.45 12.44
C GLN A 80 27.12 8.73 13.80
N SER A 81 27.86 9.33 14.72
CA SER A 81 27.36 9.60 16.08
C SER A 81 26.35 10.75 16.12
N HIS A 82 26.51 11.75 15.25
CA HIS A 82 25.62 12.92 15.19
C HIS A 82 24.42 12.64 14.29
N LYS A 83 23.21 12.91 14.79
CA LYS A 83 21.98 12.72 14.01
C LYS A 83 21.78 13.89 13.02
N PRO A 84 21.55 13.61 11.72
CA PRO A 84 21.24 14.64 10.74
C PRO A 84 20.00 15.44 11.15
N THR A 85 20.08 16.76 11.09
CA THR A 85 18.97 17.64 11.51
C THR A 85 18.25 18.19 10.29
N PRO A 86 16.96 17.87 10.07
CA PRO A 86 16.24 18.42 8.94
C PRO A 86 16.16 19.95 9.05
N PRO A 87 16.24 20.68 7.94
CA PRO A 87 16.06 22.12 7.95
C PRO A 87 14.70 22.45 8.56
N ILE A 88 14.68 23.40 9.48
CA ILE A 88 13.45 23.84 10.14
C ILE A 88 12.63 24.61 9.11
N THR A 89 11.74 23.91 8.40
CA THR A 89 10.64 24.58 7.70
C THR A 89 9.74 25.17 8.79
N LEU A 90 9.59 26.49 8.77
CA LEU A 90 8.81 27.30 9.73
C LEU A 90 7.31 26.94 9.83
N ASN A 91 6.87 25.82 9.25
CA ASN A 91 5.46 25.48 9.10
C ASN A 91 4.95 24.22 9.81
N ASN A 92 5.74 23.51 10.63
CA ASN A 92 5.18 22.41 11.44
C ASN A 92 5.76 22.35 12.87
N LYS A 93 5.16 23.13 13.78
CA LYS A 93 5.31 22.94 15.24
C LYS A 93 4.32 21.87 15.73
N SER A 94 4.70 20.62 15.60
CA SER A 94 4.22 19.46 16.40
C SER A 94 4.94 18.26 15.82
N SER A 95 5.76 17.47 16.49
CA SER A 95 5.75 17.07 17.89
C SER A 95 7.03 16.27 18.10
N GLN A 96 8.00 16.83 18.81
CA GLN A 96 9.06 16.01 19.41
C GLN A 96 8.57 15.58 20.78
N LEU A 97 8.28 14.29 20.96
CA LEU A 97 8.42 13.60 22.25
C LEU A 97 8.28 12.09 22.01
N ASN A 98 9.42 11.41 22.13
CA ASN A 98 9.63 10.01 22.47
C ASN A 98 8.85 8.92 21.72
N GLN A 99 9.56 8.10 20.96
CA GLN A 99 9.24 6.66 20.83
C GLN A 99 10.47 5.87 20.36
N THR A 100 11.20 5.32 21.33
CA THR A 100 11.92 4.06 21.17
C THR A 100 10.89 2.93 21.22
N SER A 101 11.01 1.96 20.30
CA SER A 101 10.23 0.72 20.15
C SER A 101 8.94 0.85 19.31
N GLY A 102 8.96 0.38 18.05
CA GLY A 102 7.75 0.27 17.21
C GLY A 102 7.89 0.61 15.71
N GLN A 103 9.10 0.70 15.16
CA GLN A 103 9.39 1.33 13.86
C GLN A 103 8.78 0.69 12.59
N LYS A 104 8.05 -0.43 12.67
CA LYS A 104 7.42 -1.03 11.48
C LYS A 104 5.95 -0.63 11.32
N ASP A 105 5.21 -0.45 12.41
CA ASP A 105 3.78 -0.08 12.36
C ASP A 105 3.57 1.43 12.15
N GLN A 106 4.55 2.26 12.49
CA GLN A 106 4.44 3.72 12.32
C GLN A 106 4.53 4.17 10.85
N ILE A 107 5.25 3.46 9.99
CA ILE A 107 5.41 3.83 8.57
C ILE A 107 4.08 3.65 7.80
N ASP A 108 3.33 2.58 8.10
CA ASP A 108 2.02 2.34 7.50
C ASP A 108 0.93 3.23 8.11
N SER A 109 1.03 3.56 9.42
CA SER A 109 0.15 4.52 10.08
C SER A 109 0.31 5.94 9.50
N ASP A 110 1.53 6.41 9.24
CA ASP A 110 1.76 7.74 8.63
C ASP A 110 1.32 7.82 7.17
N ARG A 111 1.36 6.71 6.44
CA ARG A 111 0.82 6.64 5.07
C ARG A 111 -0.70 6.69 5.06
N SER A 112 -1.34 6.06 6.05
CA SER A 112 -2.80 6.05 6.25
C SER A 112 -3.33 7.43 6.70
N LYS A 113 -2.61 8.10 7.60
CA LYS A 113 -2.88 9.48 8.05
C LYS A 113 -2.96 10.49 6.89
N LYS A 114 -2.02 10.41 5.95
CA LYS A 114 -1.91 11.34 4.82
C LYS A 114 -3.06 11.21 3.80
N LEU A 115 -3.80 10.11 3.85
CA LEU A 115 -4.92 9.78 2.96
C LEU A 115 -6.29 9.88 3.65
N GLY A 116 -6.34 10.27 4.94
CA GLY A 116 -7.59 10.37 5.70
C GLY A 116 -8.15 9.04 6.20
N PHE A 117 -7.34 7.97 6.24
CA PHE A 117 -7.82 6.65 6.66
C PHE A 117 -8.01 6.49 8.18
N ASP A 118 -7.49 7.41 9.00
CA ASP A 118 -7.60 7.31 10.47
C ASP A 118 -9.04 7.29 10.95
N GLU A 119 -9.93 8.04 10.31
CA GLU A 119 -11.35 8.07 10.67
C GLU A 119 -11.99 6.70 10.49
N TYR A 120 -11.64 5.99 9.42
CA TYR A 120 -12.12 4.62 9.15
C TYR A 120 -11.50 3.60 10.11
N ILE A 121 -10.21 3.73 10.43
CA ILE A 121 -9.53 2.81 11.36
C ILE A 121 -10.09 2.95 12.79
N GLN A 122 -10.45 4.17 13.20
CA GLN A 122 -10.99 4.45 14.54
C GLN A 122 -12.50 4.27 14.62
N SER A 123 -13.19 4.16 13.49
CA SER A 123 -14.63 3.95 13.45
C SER A 123 -15.01 2.58 14.00
N ASP A 124 -16.13 2.53 14.72
CA ASP A 124 -16.68 1.28 15.23
C ASP A 124 -17.34 0.52 14.08
N PRO A 125 -16.82 -0.66 13.67
CA PRO A 125 -17.36 -1.43 12.55
C PRO A 125 -18.85 -1.74 12.71
N CYS A 126 -19.32 -1.96 13.95
CA CYS A 126 -20.71 -2.34 14.20
C CYS A 126 -21.74 -1.22 13.93
N LYS A 127 -21.29 0.01 13.67
CA LYS A 127 -22.18 1.15 13.40
C LYS A 127 -22.49 1.34 11.92
N PHE A 128 -21.86 0.59 11.03
CA PHE A 128 -22.06 0.73 9.60
C PHE A 128 -23.19 -0.17 9.09
N ASP A 129 -23.81 0.26 7.98
CA ASP A 129 -24.71 -0.63 7.24
C ASP A 129 -23.89 -1.65 6.46
N HIS A 130 -23.69 -2.81 7.08
CA HIS A 130 -22.94 -3.89 6.47
C HIS A 130 -23.64 -4.51 5.25
N HIS A 131 -24.95 -4.32 5.05
CA HIS A 131 -25.63 -4.82 3.86
C HIS A 131 -25.22 -4.00 2.62
N ASP A 132 -25.22 -2.67 2.75
CA ASP A 132 -24.82 -1.77 1.67
C ASP A 132 -23.31 -1.82 1.39
N LEU A 133 -22.50 -1.89 2.45
CA LEU A 133 -21.06 -2.08 2.31
C LEU A 133 -20.73 -3.42 1.64
N PHE A 134 -21.43 -4.49 2.03
CA PHE A 134 -21.24 -5.81 1.42
C PHE A 134 -21.64 -5.81 -0.05
N LYS A 135 -22.78 -5.19 -0.39
CA LYS A 135 -23.21 -5.04 -1.78
C LYS A 135 -22.12 -4.36 -2.60
N THR A 136 -21.63 -3.21 -2.13
CA THR A 136 -20.56 -2.45 -2.79
C THR A 136 -19.29 -3.29 -2.96
N LEU A 137 -18.87 -4.01 -1.91
CA LEU A 137 -17.70 -4.89 -1.96
C LEU A 137 -17.88 -6.03 -2.98
N GLN A 138 -19.04 -6.68 -2.99
CA GLN A 138 -19.34 -7.77 -3.91
C GLN A 138 -19.37 -7.27 -5.37
N THR A 139 -20.05 -6.16 -5.63
CA THR A 139 -20.13 -5.51 -6.95
C THR A 139 -18.72 -5.20 -7.48
N ALA A 140 -17.87 -4.55 -6.67
CA ALA A 140 -16.50 -4.23 -7.06
C ALA A 140 -15.64 -5.49 -7.28
N THR A 141 -15.87 -6.54 -6.48
CA THR A 141 -15.17 -7.83 -6.63
C THR A 141 -15.54 -8.50 -7.96
N LEU A 142 -16.82 -8.47 -8.34
CA LEU A 142 -17.29 -8.98 -9.63
C LEU A 142 -16.72 -8.17 -10.79
N ASP A 143 -16.74 -6.84 -10.71
CA ASP A 143 -16.21 -5.98 -11.76
C ASP A 143 -14.71 -6.23 -11.98
N PHE A 144 -13.93 -6.36 -10.90
CA PHE A 144 -12.53 -6.78 -11.01
C PHE A 144 -12.40 -8.16 -11.67
N ARG A 145 -13.25 -9.11 -11.28
CA ARG A 145 -13.19 -10.49 -11.77
C ARG A 145 -13.58 -10.62 -13.25
N LEU A 146 -14.46 -9.78 -13.75
CA LEU A 146 -14.87 -9.75 -15.16
C LEU A 146 -13.80 -9.12 -16.07
N ASN A 147 -12.86 -8.36 -15.50
CA ASN A 147 -11.69 -7.85 -16.21
C ASN A 147 -10.52 -8.86 -16.27
N ASP A 148 -10.68 -10.06 -15.71
CA ASP A 148 -9.64 -11.09 -15.76
C ASP A 148 -9.47 -11.62 -17.21
N PRO A 149 -8.24 -11.68 -17.75
CA PRO A 149 -7.95 -12.22 -19.08
C PRO A 149 -8.43 -13.67 -19.28
N TYR A 150 -8.53 -14.44 -18.20
CA TYR A 150 -9.06 -15.80 -18.21
C TYR A 150 -10.55 -15.73 -17.93
N CYS A 151 -11.39 -15.99 -18.94
CA CYS A 151 -12.86 -15.90 -18.89
C CYS A 151 -13.43 -16.44 -17.57
N SER A 152 -13.69 -15.54 -16.62
CA SER A 152 -14.29 -15.89 -15.33
C SER A 152 -15.76 -16.24 -15.48
N LEU A 153 -16.41 -15.72 -16.53
CA LEU A 153 -17.84 -15.89 -16.82
C LEU A 153 -18.72 -15.50 -15.61
N GLY A 154 -18.24 -14.55 -14.82
CA GLY A 154 -18.85 -14.11 -13.57
C GLY A 154 -18.40 -14.91 -12.34
N TRP A 155 -17.81 -16.10 -12.46
CA TRP A 155 -17.39 -16.88 -11.29
C TRP A 155 -16.29 -16.19 -10.48
N LEU A 156 -16.59 -15.91 -9.21
CA LEU A 156 -15.60 -15.51 -8.23
C LEU A 156 -14.58 -16.63 -7.99
N SER A 157 -13.32 -16.24 -7.77
CA SER A 157 -12.29 -17.20 -7.38
C SER A 157 -12.58 -17.78 -5.99
N PRO A 158 -12.03 -18.96 -5.64
CA PRO A 158 -12.19 -19.54 -4.31
C PRO A 158 -11.79 -18.57 -3.18
N GLY A 159 -10.72 -17.79 -3.39
CA GLY A 159 -10.27 -16.79 -2.41
C GLY A 159 -11.24 -15.61 -2.27
N GLN A 160 -11.80 -15.11 -3.38
CA GLN A 160 -12.81 -14.05 -3.35
C GLN A 160 -14.08 -14.51 -2.64
N SER A 161 -14.58 -15.69 -2.99
CA SER A 161 -15.76 -16.29 -2.34
C SER A 161 -15.54 -16.48 -0.84
N TYR A 162 -14.37 -16.97 -0.44
CA TYR A 162 -14.02 -17.14 0.97
C TYR A 162 -14.02 -15.82 1.74
N VAL A 163 -13.41 -14.76 1.21
CA VAL A 163 -13.38 -13.44 1.86
C VAL A 163 -14.79 -12.86 2.02
N LEU A 164 -15.65 -12.98 1.01
CA LEU A 164 -17.04 -12.53 1.09
C LEU A 164 -17.85 -13.34 2.10
N GLU A 165 -17.58 -14.64 2.24
CA GLU A 165 -18.21 -15.50 3.26
C GLU A 165 -17.78 -15.15 4.68
N GLU A 166 -16.50 -14.85 4.87
CA GLU A 166 -15.96 -14.40 6.14
C GLU A 166 -16.61 -13.07 6.56
N TYR A 167 -16.71 -12.11 5.64
CA TYR A 167 -17.42 -10.85 5.88
C TYR A 167 -18.88 -11.09 6.29
N CYS A 168 -19.61 -11.93 5.54
CA CYS A 168 -21.00 -12.26 5.86
C CYS A 168 -21.15 -12.86 7.26
N SER A 169 -20.23 -13.76 7.62
CA SER A 169 -20.24 -14.44 8.92
C SER A 169 -19.92 -13.50 10.07
N ARG A 170 -18.99 -12.56 9.85
CA ARG A 170 -18.56 -11.59 10.87
C ARG A 170 -19.60 -10.50 11.14
N TYR A 171 -20.28 -10.04 10.09
CA TYR A 171 -21.19 -8.89 10.17
C TYR A 171 -22.67 -9.23 9.99
N GLY A 172 -23.02 -10.53 9.92
CA GLY A 172 -24.40 -11.00 9.90
C GLY A 172 -25.14 -10.77 8.58
N VAL A 173 -24.44 -10.59 7.47
CA VAL A 173 -25.07 -10.47 6.14
C VAL A 173 -25.59 -11.83 5.71
N ARG A 174 -26.90 -11.94 5.45
CA ARG A 174 -27.53 -13.21 5.10
C ARG A 174 -27.11 -13.68 3.71
N GLY A 175 -26.83 -14.98 3.56
CA GLY A 175 -26.47 -15.59 2.28
C GLY A 175 -27.51 -15.35 1.17
N CYS A 176 -28.80 -15.33 1.49
CA CYS A 176 -29.85 -15.04 0.49
C CYS A 176 -29.73 -13.62 -0.08
N LEU A 177 -29.40 -12.63 0.76
CA LEU A 177 -29.19 -11.25 0.30
C LEU A 177 -27.94 -11.15 -0.58
N ARG A 178 -26.86 -11.86 -0.22
CA ARG A 178 -25.67 -12.00 -1.07
C ARG A 178 -26.01 -12.54 -2.45
N HIS A 179 -26.78 -13.64 -2.53
CA HIS A 179 -27.16 -14.22 -3.83
C HIS A 179 -28.12 -13.33 -4.61
N LEU A 180 -28.99 -12.56 -3.94
CA LEU A 180 -29.88 -11.62 -4.61
C LEU A 180 -29.13 -10.44 -5.24
N TYR A 181 -28.21 -9.82 -4.50
CA TYR A 181 -27.35 -8.77 -5.03
C TYR A 181 -26.47 -9.29 -6.16
N TYR A 182 -25.90 -10.48 -5.98
CA TYR A 182 -25.08 -11.09 -7.01
C TYR A 182 -25.86 -11.41 -8.28
N LEU A 183 -27.09 -11.91 -8.16
CA LEU A 183 -27.96 -12.17 -9.31
C LEU A 183 -28.29 -10.88 -10.06
N ASN A 184 -28.66 -9.82 -9.33
CA ASN A 184 -28.89 -8.51 -9.92
C ASN A 184 -27.64 -8.03 -10.67
N ASP A 185 -26.49 -8.13 -10.02
CA ASP A 185 -25.22 -7.71 -10.58
C ASP A 185 -24.88 -8.48 -11.86
N LEU A 186 -25.00 -9.80 -11.85
CA LEU A 186 -24.73 -10.66 -13.00
C LEU A 186 -25.67 -10.36 -14.18
N LEU A 187 -26.95 -10.12 -13.90
CA LEU A 187 -27.93 -9.75 -14.93
C LEU A 187 -27.58 -8.40 -15.56
N ASP A 188 -27.26 -7.39 -14.74
CA ASP A 188 -26.87 -6.06 -15.23
C ASP A 188 -25.65 -6.14 -16.17
N ARG A 189 -24.65 -6.99 -15.85
CA ARG A 189 -23.47 -7.16 -16.72
C ARG A 189 -23.77 -7.98 -17.96
N ALA A 190 -24.67 -8.97 -17.87
CA ALA A 190 -25.14 -9.70 -19.04
C ALA A 190 -25.83 -8.76 -20.04
N GLU A 191 -26.66 -7.82 -19.56
CA GLU A 191 -27.30 -6.78 -20.39
C GLU A 191 -26.28 -5.83 -21.03
N GLN A 192 -25.15 -5.57 -20.34
CA GLN A 192 -24.03 -4.78 -20.86
C GLN A 192 -23.13 -5.54 -21.83
N GLY A 193 -23.44 -6.82 -22.13
CA GLY A 193 -22.70 -7.63 -23.10
C GLY A 193 -21.54 -8.44 -22.53
N PHE A 194 -21.36 -8.48 -21.21
CA PHE A 194 -20.43 -9.44 -20.61
C PHE A 194 -20.95 -10.86 -20.75
N MET A 195 -20.04 -11.80 -21.04
CA MET A 195 -20.39 -13.21 -21.05
C MET A 195 -20.47 -13.72 -19.62
N ILE A 196 -21.68 -14.11 -19.20
CA ILE A 196 -21.96 -14.67 -17.87
C ILE A 196 -22.38 -16.13 -18.02
N ASP A 197 -21.88 -16.99 -17.15
CA ASP A 197 -22.25 -18.40 -17.13
C ASP A 197 -23.72 -18.58 -16.70
N PRO A 198 -24.59 -19.16 -17.54
CA PRO A 198 -25.97 -19.45 -17.18
C PRO A 198 -26.11 -20.37 -15.96
N GLN A 199 -25.14 -21.25 -15.72
CA GLN A 199 -25.12 -22.13 -14.56
C GLN A 199 -24.93 -21.35 -13.25
N LEU A 200 -24.14 -20.28 -13.28
CA LEU A 200 -23.93 -19.40 -12.13
C LEU A 200 -25.20 -18.62 -11.78
N LEU A 201 -25.90 -18.08 -12.79
CA LEU A 201 -27.19 -17.42 -12.63
C LEU A 201 -28.21 -18.39 -12.01
N HIS A 202 -28.30 -19.60 -12.55
CA HIS A 202 -29.21 -20.63 -12.06
C HIS A 202 -28.89 -21.02 -10.60
N TYR A 203 -27.62 -21.22 -10.27
CA TYR A 203 -27.20 -21.55 -8.91
C TYR A 203 -27.64 -20.47 -7.89
N SER A 204 -27.38 -19.20 -8.21
CA SER A 204 -27.77 -18.09 -7.33
C SER A 204 -29.29 -17.94 -7.22
N TYR A 205 -30.02 -18.14 -8.32
CA TYR A 205 -31.48 -18.15 -8.31
C TYR A 205 -32.03 -19.28 -7.43
N VAL A 206 -31.55 -20.51 -7.58
CA VAL A 206 -32.00 -21.68 -6.79
C VAL A 206 -31.75 -21.45 -5.30
N PHE A 207 -30.60 -20.87 -4.94
CA PHE A 207 -30.29 -20.53 -3.56
C PHE A 207 -31.32 -19.54 -2.97
N CYS A 208 -31.63 -18.46 -3.70
CA CYS A 208 -32.66 -17.51 -3.28
C CYS A 208 -34.04 -18.16 -3.20
N ALA A 209 -34.41 -18.96 -4.20
CA ALA A 209 -35.71 -19.64 -4.25
C ALA A 209 -35.89 -20.66 -3.12
N SER A 210 -34.84 -21.39 -2.73
CA SER A 210 -34.89 -22.35 -1.62
C SER A 210 -35.09 -21.65 -0.28
N TYR A 211 -34.54 -20.44 -0.13
CA TYR A 211 -34.71 -19.62 1.06
C TYR A 211 -36.17 -19.15 1.23
N VAL A 212 -36.81 -18.71 0.14
CA VAL A 212 -38.23 -18.30 0.12
C VAL A 212 -39.16 -19.49 0.32
N SER A 213 -38.84 -20.63 -0.27
CA SER A 213 -39.68 -21.85 -0.22
C SER A 213 -39.55 -22.64 1.09
N GLY A 214 -38.66 -22.21 2.00
CA GLY A 214 -38.27 -22.95 3.20
C GLY A 214 -37.33 -24.11 2.85
N ASN A 215 -36.09 -24.06 3.35
CA ASN A 215 -35.08 -25.08 3.07
C ASN A 215 -35.57 -26.49 3.49
N ARG A 216 -35.89 -27.35 2.52
CA ARG A 216 -36.13 -28.79 2.73
C ARG A 216 -34.85 -29.62 2.76
N PHE A 217 -33.70 -29.03 2.47
CA PHE A 217 -32.40 -29.68 2.59
C PHE A 217 -31.71 -29.18 3.86
N ARG A 218 -31.92 -29.91 4.96
CA ARG A 218 -30.98 -29.97 6.08
C ARG A 218 -29.79 -30.84 5.64
N ILE A 219 -28.59 -30.39 5.98
CA ILE A 219 -27.38 -31.24 6.04
C ILE A 219 -27.64 -32.41 6.98
#